data_AF-A0A2W7I038-F1
#
_entry.id   AF-A0A2W7I038-F1
#
_cell.length_a   1.000
_cell.length_b   1.000
_cell.length_c   1.000
_cell.angle_alpha   90.00
_cell.angle_beta   90.00
_cell.angle_gamma   90.00
#
_symmetry.space_group_name_H-M   'P 1'
#
loop_
_entity.id
_entity.type
_entity.pdbx_description
1 polymer ?
#
loop_
_entity_poly.entity_id
_entity_poly.type
_entity_poly.pdbx_seq_one_letter_code
_entity_poly.pdbx_strand_id
1 'polypeptide(L)'
;MSLTLADVRNQERDAILGEYLVADVPPYTAIPDISVLMATPSVLRAKHPLGIEAFPRASTAQGFVQICPSLGYKFLRLPPDDDNYLATYKSFLKKHHGLGDVPSGYDVDHLFNRARAIDLGLGFVRMVLLGPGENRSHGAGYEASRTKGGIGRPGRERGIDEIMLMKLCGIRSPRKNRPLSLEMLTHVHYIAALFGLPPLAIELNIRDLMSVAAFRPDEP
;
A
#
# COMPACT_ATOMS: atom_id res chain seq x y z
N MET A 1 -26.20 3.54 -10.64
CA MET A 1 -25.48 4.43 -9.70
C MET A 1 -24.14 4.78 -10.31
N SER A 2 -23.73 6.05 -10.26
CA SER A 2 -22.38 6.48 -10.64
C SER A 2 -21.40 6.12 -9.54
N LEU A 3 -20.23 5.58 -9.91
CA LEU A 3 -19.16 5.23 -8.98
C LEU A 3 -18.60 6.49 -8.30
N THR A 4 -18.39 6.47 -6.99
CA THR A 4 -17.74 7.56 -6.24
C THR A 4 -16.26 7.26 -5.96
N LEU A 5 -15.47 8.27 -5.57
CA LEU A 5 -14.09 8.05 -5.11
C LEU A 5 -14.02 7.15 -3.87
N ALA A 6 -15.02 7.25 -2.97
CA ALA A 6 -15.12 6.36 -1.82
C ALA A 6 -15.34 4.91 -2.25
N ASP A 7 -16.16 4.68 -3.29
CA ASP A 7 -16.36 3.34 -3.85
C ASP A 7 -15.06 2.80 -4.46
N VAL A 8 -14.33 3.62 -5.23
CA VAL A 8 -13.02 3.21 -5.79
C VAL A 8 -12.04 2.86 -4.67
N ARG A 9 -11.90 3.73 -3.67
CA ARG A 9 -11.02 3.51 -2.52
C ARG A 9 -11.38 2.21 -1.79
N ASN A 10 -12.66 2.00 -1.48
CA ASN A 10 -13.09 0.80 -0.77
C ASN A 10 -12.88 -0.46 -1.60
N GLN A 11 -13.18 -0.43 -2.90
CA GLN A 11 -12.92 -1.55 -3.82
C GLN A 11 -11.43 -1.89 -3.89
N GLU A 12 -10.56 -0.89 -4.06
CA GLU A 12 -9.11 -1.07 -4.07
C GLU A 12 -8.62 -1.65 -2.73
N ARG A 13 -9.03 -1.04 -1.61
CA ARG A 13 -8.67 -1.48 -0.25
C ARG A 13 -9.07 -2.93 -0.01
N ASP A 14 -10.33 -3.26 -0.24
CA ASP A 14 -10.88 -4.59 0.08
C ASP A 14 -10.24 -5.67 -0.79
N ALA A 15 -9.95 -5.36 -2.07
CA ALA A 15 -9.21 -6.26 -2.95
C ALA A 15 -7.76 -6.48 -2.46
N ILE A 16 -7.09 -5.44 -1.97
CA ILE A 16 -5.73 -5.55 -1.42
C ILE A 16 -5.74 -6.34 -0.11
N LEU A 17 -6.69 -6.08 0.80
CA LEU A 17 -6.85 -6.83 2.04
C LEU A 17 -7.17 -8.30 1.78
N GLY A 18 -7.96 -8.59 0.74
CA GLY A 18 -8.18 -9.95 0.27
C GLY A 18 -6.90 -10.63 -0.21
N GLU A 19 -5.97 -9.91 -0.85
CA GLU A 19 -4.67 -10.47 -1.26
C GLU A 19 -3.76 -10.78 -0.05
N TYR A 20 -3.85 -10.01 1.04
CA TYR A 20 -3.14 -10.33 2.29
C TYR A 20 -3.65 -11.62 2.94
N LEU A 21 -4.96 -11.91 2.86
CA LEU A 21 -5.57 -13.07 3.55
C LEU A 21 -5.02 -14.42 3.08
N VAL A 22 -4.38 -14.44 1.92
CA VAL A 22 -3.92 -15.66 1.25
C VAL A 22 -2.40 -15.76 1.20
N ALA A 23 -1.68 -14.74 1.66
CA ALA A 23 -0.23 -14.72 1.69
C ALA A 23 0.27 -13.72 2.74
N ASP A 24 1.16 -14.22 3.60
CA ASP A 24 1.79 -13.50 4.70
C ASP A 24 2.27 -12.09 4.30
N VAL A 25 3.14 -12.00 3.30
CA VAL A 25 3.40 -10.72 2.63
C VAL A 25 2.48 -10.69 1.42
N PRO A 26 1.67 -9.64 1.20
CA PRO A 26 0.83 -9.59 0.01
C PRO A 26 1.79 -9.60 -1.14
N PRO A 27 1.67 -10.60 -2.02
CA PRO A 27 2.43 -10.54 -3.21
C PRO A 27 1.99 -9.27 -3.95
N TYR A 28 2.96 -8.63 -4.60
CA TYR A 28 2.72 -7.56 -5.55
C TYR A 28 2.35 -6.16 -5.01
N THR A 29 2.61 -5.79 -3.76
CA THR A 29 2.57 -4.35 -3.38
C THR A 29 3.64 -3.57 -4.15
N ALA A 30 4.76 -4.25 -4.42
CA ALA A 30 5.78 -3.89 -5.38
C ALA A 30 6.28 -5.17 -6.09
N ILE A 31 6.78 -5.04 -7.32
CA ILE A 31 7.29 -6.14 -8.15
C ILE A 31 8.50 -5.67 -8.97
N PRO A 32 9.43 -6.56 -9.32
CA PRO A 32 10.51 -6.25 -10.25
C PRO A 32 9.98 -5.99 -11.67
N ASP A 33 9.05 -6.82 -12.15
CA ASP A 33 8.49 -6.71 -13.49
C ASP A 33 7.09 -7.37 -13.61
N ILE A 34 6.42 -7.17 -14.76
CA ILE A 34 5.06 -7.64 -15.03
C ILE A 34 4.95 -9.18 -14.99
N SER A 35 6.00 -9.93 -15.35
CA SER A 35 5.97 -11.39 -15.38
C SER A 35 5.66 -11.99 -14.00
N VAL A 36 6.07 -11.33 -12.92
CA VAL A 36 5.75 -11.76 -11.55
C VAL A 36 4.24 -11.79 -11.29
N LEU A 37 3.50 -10.82 -11.83
CA LEU A 37 2.02 -10.78 -11.73
C LEU A 37 1.36 -11.87 -12.55
N MET A 38 1.93 -12.18 -13.72
CA MET A 38 1.40 -13.14 -14.68
C MET A 38 1.68 -14.59 -14.26
N ALA A 39 2.89 -14.84 -13.75
CA ALA A 39 3.36 -16.17 -13.35
C ALA A 39 2.85 -16.58 -11.97
N THR A 40 2.51 -15.62 -11.11
CA THR A 40 2.11 -15.91 -9.73
C THR A 40 0.59 -15.70 -9.61
N PRO A 41 -0.22 -16.77 -9.72
CA PRO A 41 -1.64 -16.67 -9.48
C PRO A 41 -1.85 -16.25 -8.02
N SER A 42 -2.57 -15.16 -7.79
CA SER A 42 -3.21 -14.95 -6.49
C SER A 42 -4.18 -16.11 -6.28
N VAL A 43 -4.36 -16.59 -5.05
CA VAL A 43 -5.37 -17.61 -4.75
C VAL A 43 -6.79 -17.08 -5.06
N LEU A 44 -6.99 -15.75 -4.97
CA LEU A 44 -8.18 -15.05 -5.48
C LEU A 44 -8.26 -15.00 -7.01
N ARG A 45 -7.18 -15.32 -7.73
CA ARG A 45 -7.10 -15.33 -9.20
C ARG A 45 -7.05 -16.71 -9.83
N ALA A 46 -7.11 -17.80 -9.05
CA ALA A 46 -7.15 -19.16 -9.59
C ALA A 46 -8.25 -19.38 -10.65
N LYS A 47 -9.31 -18.55 -10.62
CA LYS A 47 -10.40 -18.51 -11.61
C LYS A 47 -10.71 -17.11 -12.17
N HIS A 48 -9.85 -16.12 -11.89
CA HIS A 48 -10.11 -14.71 -12.21
C HIS A 48 -8.97 -14.15 -13.07
N PRO A 49 -9.12 -14.09 -14.40
CA PRO A 49 -8.04 -13.74 -15.31
C PRO A 49 -7.55 -12.31 -15.10
N LEU A 50 -6.23 -12.13 -15.10
CA LEU A 50 -5.58 -10.84 -15.01
C LEU A 50 -5.42 -10.22 -16.39
N GLY A 51 -5.94 -9.01 -16.57
CA GLY A 51 -5.63 -8.15 -17.70
C GLY A 51 -4.54 -7.15 -17.33
N ILE A 52 -3.66 -6.86 -18.28
CA ILE A 52 -2.66 -5.79 -18.18
C ILE A 52 -2.90 -4.83 -19.33
N GLU A 53 -3.04 -3.56 -19.01
CA GLU A 53 -3.14 -2.49 -19.99
C GLU A 53 -1.97 -1.54 -19.82
N ALA A 54 -1.23 -1.25 -20.91
CA ALA A 54 -0.20 -0.23 -20.88
C ALA A 54 -0.83 1.13 -20.53
N PHE A 55 -0.22 1.84 -19.59
CA PHE A 55 -0.65 3.18 -19.23
C PHE A 55 0.35 4.19 -19.81
N PRO A 56 0.04 4.83 -20.96
CA PRO A 56 1.00 5.70 -21.63
C PRO A 56 1.38 6.88 -20.74
N ARG A 57 2.68 7.14 -20.64
CA ARG A 57 3.28 8.27 -19.91
C ARG A 57 3.94 9.24 -20.89
N ALA A 58 4.27 10.42 -20.39
CA ALA A 58 5.18 11.36 -21.03
C ALA A 58 6.68 11.05 -20.79
N SER A 59 7.01 10.19 -19.80
CA SER A 59 8.39 9.79 -19.45
C SER A 59 8.68 8.31 -19.77
N THR A 60 9.97 7.96 -19.80
CA THR A 60 10.56 6.75 -20.41
C THR A 60 10.25 5.42 -19.73
N ALA A 61 9.79 5.39 -18.47
CA ALA A 61 9.45 4.15 -17.79
C ALA A 61 7.93 3.90 -17.81
N GLN A 62 7.43 3.01 -18.66
CA GLN A 62 5.99 2.81 -18.85
C GLN A 62 5.32 2.18 -17.62
N GLY A 63 4.35 2.88 -17.02
CA GLY A 63 3.44 2.30 -16.03
C GLY A 63 2.37 1.44 -16.69
N PHE A 64 1.58 0.74 -15.88
CA PHE A 64 0.49 -0.10 -16.40
C PHE A 64 -0.66 -0.22 -15.42
N VAL A 65 -1.81 -0.63 -15.95
CA VAL A 65 -3.00 -0.93 -15.16
C VAL A 65 -3.18 -2.43 -15.06
N GLN A 66 -3.21 -2.92 -13.83
CA GLN A 66 -3.61 -4.29 -13.50
C GLN A 66 -5.13 -4.32 -13.39
N ILE A 67 -5.80 -5.15 -14.19
CA ILE A 67 -7.26 -5.23 -14.26
C ILE A 67 -7.69 -6.66 -13.92
N CYS A 68 -8.67 -6.81 -13.03
CA CYS A 68 -9.30 -8.11 -12.80
C CYS A 68 -10.83 -7.95 -12.89
N PRO A 69 -11.43 -8.14 -14.09
CA PRO A 69 -12.84 -7.81 -14.30
C PRO A 69 -13.78 -8.56 -13.36
N SER A 70 -13.51 -9.84 -13.12
CA SER A 70 -14.33 -10.69 -12.27
C SER A 70 -14.23 -10.39 -10.78
N LEU A 71 -13.22 -9.64 -10.35
CA LEU A 71 -13.11 -9.12 -8.97
C LEU A 71 -13.42 -7.61 -8.91
N GLY A 72 -13.76 -6.99 -10.05
CA GLY A 72 -14.15 -5.59 -10.16
C GLY A 72 -13.03 -4.56 -9.94
N TYR A 73 -11.81 -4.97 -9.61
CA TYR A 73 -10.73 -4.02 -9.31
C TYR A 73 -9.88 -3.64 -10.53
N LYS A 74 -9.31 -2.44 -10.45
CA LYS A 74 -8.25 -1.93 -11.32
C LYS A 74 -7.20 -1.27 -10.44
N PHE A 75 -5.93 -1.55 -10.68
CA PHE A 75 -4.82 -0.95 -9.93
C PHE A 75 -3.82 -0.31 -10.87
N LEU A 76 -3.49 0.95 -10.62
CA LEU A 76 -2.37 1.61 -11.28
C LEU A 76 -1.05 1.16 -10.64
N ARG A 77 -0.09 0.82 -11.48
CA ARG A 77 1.29 0.50 -11.08
C ARG A 77 2.26 1.39 -11.82
N LEU A 78 3.13 2.04 -11.05
CA LEU A 78 4.11 3.00 -11.55
C LEU A 78 5.51 2.61 -11.11
N PRO A 79 6.55 3.01 -11.85
CA PRO A 79 7.91 2.97 -11.35
C PRO A 79 8.03 3.70 -10.01
N PRO A 80 8.85 3.19 -9.07
CA PRO A 80 8.97 3.81 -7.75
C PRO A 80 9.55 5.23 -7.80
N ASP A 81 10.27 5.58 -8.85
CA ASP A 81 10.85 6.91 -9.07
C ASP A 81 9.92 7.89 -9.81
N ASP A 82 8.65 7.54 -10.03
CA ASP A 82 7.66 8.41 -10.68
C ASP A 82 7.26 9.61 -9.80
N ASP A 83 7.96 10.74 -9.91
CA ASP A 83 7.60 11.98 -9.20
C ASP A 83 6.25 12.58 -9.63
N ASN A 84 5.68 12.15 -10.76
CA ASN A 84 4.40 12.61 -11.29
C ASN A 84 3.25 11.65 -10.98
N TYR A 85 3.41 10.74 -10.00
CA TYR A 85 2.44 9.70 -9.68
C TYR A 85 1.03 10.25 -9.42
N LEU A 86 0.90 11.43 -8.79
CA LEU A 86 -0.41 12.04 -8.49
C LEU A 86 -1.15 12.43 -9.77
N ALA A 87 -0.47 13.09 -10.71
CA ALA A 87 -1.05 13.46 -11.99
C ALA A 87 -1.43 12.22 -12.81
N THR A 88 -0.55 11.22 -12.80
CA THR A 88 -0.77 9.93 -13.47
C THR A 88 -1.98 9.20 -12.89
N TYR A 89 -2.14 9.20 -11.57
CA TYR A 89 -3.30 8.60 -10.90
C TYR A 89 -4.61 9.34 -11.22
N LYS A 90 -4.59 10.67 -11.32
CA LYS A 90 -5.76 11.44 -11.80
C LYS A 90 -6.15 11.03 -13.23
N SER A 91 -5.18 10.87 -14.13
CA SER A 91 -5.44 10.36 -15.48
C SER A 91 -6.00 8.94 -15.47
N PHE A 92 -5.51 8.09 -14.57
CA PHE A 92 -6.02 6.73 -14.37
C PHE A 92 -7.48 6.74 -13.92
N LEU A 93 -7.83 7.52 -12.90
CA LEU A 93 -9.21 7.68 -12.43
C LEU A 93 -10.12 8.18 -13.55
N LYS A 94 -9.67 9.18 -14.33
CA LYS A 94 -10.45 9.73 -15.44
C LYS A 94 -10.73 8.67 -16.50
N LYS A 95 -9.70 7.93 -16.90
CA LYS A 95 -9.78 6.94 -17.99
C LYS A 95 -10.57 5.69 -17.58
N HIS A 96 -10.36 5.18 -16.37
CA HIS A 96 -10.86 3.85 -15.98
C HIS A 96 -12.07 3.86 -15.05
N HIS A 97 -12.35 5.00 -14.41
CA HIS A 97 -13.45 5.18 -13.46
C HIS A 97 -14.36 6.36 -13.82
N GLY A 98 -14.03 7.18 -14.83
CA GLY A 98 -14.80 8.36 -15.20
C GLY A 98 -14.70 9.50 -14.18
N LEU A 99 -13.70 9.46 -13.29
CA LEU A 99 -13.51 10.41 -12.19
C LEU A 99 -12.28 11.27 -12.47
N GLY A 100 -12.47 12.56 -12.79
CA GLY A 100 -11.38 13.44 -13.22
C GLY A 100 -10.65 14.18 -12.09
N ASP A 101 -11.41 14.59 -11.07
CA ASP A 101 -10.88 15.38 -9.97
C ASP A 101 -10.72 14.53 -8.71
N VAL A 102 -9.56 14.66 -8.08
CA VAL A 102 -9.31 14.20 -6.71
C VAL A 102 -9.51 15.43 -5.82
N PRO A 103 -10.65 15.55 -5.11
CA PRO A 103 -10.92 16.71 -4.26
C PRO A 103 -9.92 16.76 -3.11
N SER A 104 -9.80 17.92 -2.48
CA SER A 104 -8.85 18.20 -1.37
C SER A 104 -8.96 17.25 -0.17
N GLY A 105 -10.02 16.45 -0.10
CA GLY A 105 -10.23 15.43 0.91
C GLY A 105 -9.65 14.04 0.58
N TYR A 106 -8.95 13.86 -0.53
CA TYR A 106 -8.32 12.59 -0.91
C TYR A 106 -6.87 12.81 -1.30
N ASP A 107 -6.10 11.73 -1.22
CA ASP A 107 -4.71 11.74 -1.62
C ASP A 107 -4.31 10.45 -2.34
N VAL A 108 -3.13 10.45 -2.94
CA VAL A 108 -2.59 9.28 -3.65
C VAL A 108 -1.19 9.02 -3.14
N ASP A 109 -0.85 7.75 -2.91
CA ASP A 109 0.53 7.39 -2.58
C ASP A 109 0.87 5.97 -3.02
N HIS A 110 2.16 5.66 -2.99
CA HIS A 110 2.70 4.34 -3.21
C HIS A 110 2.31 3.46 -2.03
N LEU A 111 1.73 2.31 -2.31
CA LEU A 111 1.39 1.34 -1.28
C LEU A 111 2.65 0.77 -0.62
N PHE A 112 3.70 0.56 -1.41
CA PHE A 112 5.01 0.15 -0.94
C PHE A 112 5.98 1.35 -0.92
N ASN A 113 6.92 1.36 0.02
CA ASN A 113 7.85 2.47 0.16
C ASN A 113 8.74 2.66 -1.08
N ARG A 114 8.76 3.88 -1.62
CA ARG A 114 9.59 4.28 -2.77
C ARG A 114 11.08 3.99 -2.59
N ALA A 115 11.68 4.48 -1.50
CA ALA A 115 13.12 4.36 -1.30
C ALA A 115 13.57 2.88 -1.20
N ARG A 116 12.79 2.07 -0.50
CA ARG A 116 13.00 0.62 -0.40
C ARG A 116 12.77 -0.10 -1.72
N ALA A 117 11.75 0.29 -2.49
CA ALA A 117 11.53 -0.28 -3.82
C ALA A 117 12.76 -0.04 -4.71
N ILE A 118 13.33 1.15 -4.68
CA ILE A 118 14.56 1.49 -5.42
C ILE A 118 15.75 0.66 -4.91
N ASP A 119 15.97 0.58 -3.61
CA ASP A 119 17.07 -0.19 -2.99
C ASP A 119 16.99 -1.69 -3.31
N LEU A 120 15.77 -2.25 -3.34
CA LEU A 120 15.52 -3.65 -3.69
C LEU A 120 15.48 -3.91 -5.21
N GLY A 121 15.68 -2.89 -6.06
CA GLY A 121 15.63 -3.03 -7.51
C GLY A 121 14.25 -3.39 -8.06
N LEU A 122 13.17 -2.99 -7.38
CA LEU A 122 11.80 -3.23 -7.83
C LEU A 122 11.42 -2.25 -8.95
N GLY A 123 10.84 -2.75 -10.03
CA GLY A 123 10.48 -1.94 -11.20
C GLY A 123 9.12 -1.24 -11.07
N PHE A 124 8.19 -1.78 -10.27
CA PHE A 124 6.83 -1.24 -10.16
C PHE A 124 6.25 -1.33 -8.76
N VAL A 125 5.60 -0.26 -8.33
CA VAL A 125 4.86 -0.14 -7.07
C VAL A 125 3.39 0.15 -7.36
N ARG A 126 2.50 -0.42 -6.54
CA ARG A 126 1.05 -0.18 -6.63
C ARG A 126 0.74 1.20 -6.06
N MET A 127 -0.05 2.00 -6.78
CA MET A 127 -0.60 3.27 -6.29
C MET A 127 -1.96 3.01 -5.62
N VAL A 128 -2.28 3.78 -4.58
CA VAL A 128 -3.57 3.68 -3.87
C VAL A 128 -4.17 5.06 -3.60
N LEU A 129 -5.49 5.15 -3.68
CA LEU A 129 -6.26 6.31 -3.22
C LEU A 129 -6.46 6.22 -1.71
N LEU A 130 -6.13 7.30 -1.00
CA LEU A 130 -6.18 7.43 0.45
C LEU A 130 -7.16 8.52 0.86
N GLY A 131 -7.72 8.40 2.06
CA GLY A 131 -8.55 9.42 2.68
C GLY A 131 -7.75 10.62 3.22
N PRO A 132 -8.44 11.64 3.74
CA PRO A 132 -7.81 12.90 4.15
C PRO A 132 -6.95 12.71 5.39
N GLY A 133 -5.69 13.17 5.33
CA GLY A 133 -4.75 13.05 6.46
C GLY A 133 -4.11 11.67 6.63
N GLU A 134 -4.48 10.71 5.77
CA GLU A 134 -3.86 9.39 5.61
C GLU A 134 -2.61 9.46 4.71
N ASN A 135 -2.30 10.62 4.09
CA ASN A 135 -1.11 10.78 3.24
C ASN A 135 0.08 11.44 3.93
N ARG A 136 0.03 11.66 5.24
CA ARG A 136 1.16 12.30 5.94
C ARG A 136 2.27 11.28 6.15
N SER A 137 2.99 10.95 5.07
CA SER A 137 4.22 10.15 5.04
C SER A 137 4.22 9.10 6.16
N HIS A 138 3.38 8.07 6.04
CA HIS A 138 3.23 7.05 7.08
C HIS A 138 4.57 6.46 7.54
N GLY A 139 5.66 6.65 6.81
CA GLY A 139 6.95 6.32 7.34
C GLY A 139 8.13 7.16 6.90
N ALA A 140 8.12 8.47 6.66
CA ALA A 140 9.43 9.12 6.37
C ALA A 140 10.53 8.76 7.41
N GLY A 141 10.15 8.59 8.69
CA GLY A 141 11.02 8.04 9.74
C GLY A 141 11.05 6.52 9.93
N TYR A 142 9.92 5.82 9.73
CA TYR A 142 9.90 4.35 9.76
C TYR A 142 10.62 3.72 8.57
N GLU A 143 10.41 4.29 7.40
CA GLU A 143 11.00 3.96 6.10
C GLU A 143 12.49 4.26 6.12
N ALA A 144 12.93 5.42 6.62
CA ALA A 144 14.37 5.68 6.81
C ALA A 144 15.04 4.63 7.73
N SER A 145 14.36 4.20 8.81
CA SER A 145 14.87 3.16 9.71
C SER A 145 14.73 1.73 9.16
N ARG A 146 13.75 1.47 8.29
CA ARG A 146 13.62 0.21 7.52
C ARG A 146 14.73 0.10 6.48
N THR A 147 14.96 1.14 5.69
CA THR A 147 15.98 1.18 4.62
C THR A 147 17.40 1.12 5.19
N LYS A 148 17.66 1.66 6.39
CA LYS A 148 18.97 1.60 7.05
C LYS A 148 19.22 0.34 7.90
N GLY A 149 18.40 -0.70 7.77
CA GLY A 149 18.65 -2.01 8.41
C GLY A 149 18.31 -2.12 9.91
N GLY A 150 17.53 -1.19 10.46
CA GLY A 150 17.04 -1.28 11.85
C GLY A 150 15.88 -2.28 12.01
N ILE A 151 15.19 -2.64 10.92
CA ILE A 151 13.95 -3.42 10.91
C ILE A 151 14.09 -4.52 9.84
N GLY A 152 13.90 -5.80 10.23
CA GLY A 152 13.96 -6.95 9.30
C GLY A 152 15.27 -7.74 9.26
N ARG A 153 16.04 -7.79 10.37
CA ARG A 153 17.22 -8.67 10.48
C ARG A 153 16.84 -10.16 10.33
N PRO A 154 17.77 -11.03 9.88
CA PRO A 154 17.60 -12.49 9.97
C PRO A 154 17.21 -12.90 11.39
N GLY A 155 16.12 -13.67 11.55
CA GLY A 155 15.52 -14.01 12.86
C GLY A 155 14.33 -13.14 13.28
N ARG A 156 13.95 -12.14 12.48
CA ARG A 156 12.67 -11.39 12.58
C ARG A 156 11.85 -11.58 11.31
N GLU A 157 11.57 -12.83 10.97
CA GLU A 157 10.69 -13.18 9.85
C GLU A 157 9.30 -12.60 10.15
N ARG A 158 8.86 -11.67 9.32
CA ARG A 158 7.54 -11.06 9.48
C ARG A 158 6.61 -11.69 8.48
N GLY A 159 5.55 -12.27 9.02
CA GLY A 159 4.47 -12.82 8.25
C GLY A 159 3.47 -11.77 7.77
N ILE A 160 3.52 -10.47 8.16
CA ILE A 160 2.59 -9.42 7.68
C ILE A 160 3.29 -8.04 7.67
N ASP A 161 2.93 -7.13 6.76
CA ASP A 161 3.37 -5.73 6.78
C ASP A 161 2.31 -4.80 7.41
N GLU A 162 2.28 -4.75 8.75
CA GLU A 162 1.24 -4.08 9.54
C GLU A 162 1.17 -2.57 9.28
N ILE A 163 2.30 -1.93 8.99
CA ILE A 163 2.35 -0.49 8.67
C ILE A 163 1.60 -0.20 7.37
N MET A 164 1.73 -1.10 6.39
CA MET A 164 1.04 -0.97 5.12
C MET A 164 -0.47 -1.21 5.29
N LEU A 165 -0.86 -2.15 6.15
CA LEU A 165 -2.26 -2.37 6.51
C LEU A 165 -2.86 -1.19 7.26
N MET A 166 -2.11 -0.55 8.17
CA MET A 166 -2.53 0.69 8.83
C MET A 166 -2.81 1.79 7.80
N LYS A 167 -1.92 1.97 6.81
CA LYS A 167 -2.09 2.94 5.71
C LYS A 167 -3.35 2.65 4.89
N LEU A 168 -3.58 1.39 4.49
CA LEU A 168 -4.79 0.99 3.74
C LEU A 168 -6.08 1.26 4.50
N CYS A 169 -6.03 1.13 5.83
CA CYS A 169 -7.19 1.33 6.70
C CYS A 169 -7.30 2.77 7.23
N GLY A 170 -6.46 3.69 6.75
CA GLY A 170 -6.51 5.11 7.12
C GLY A 170 -6.05 5.42 8.53
N ILE A 171 -5.34 4.49 9.17
CA ILE A 171 -4.87 4.64 10.54
C ILE A 171 -3.51 5.29 10.52
N ARG A 172 -3.42 6.51 11.08
CA ARG A 172 -2.16 7.27 11.20
C ARG A 172 -1.04 6.40 11.74
N SER A 173 0.17 6.60 11.23
CA SER A 173 1.32 5.85 11.73
C SER A 173 1.62 6.19 13.20
N PRO A 174 2.02 5.19 14.01
CA PRO A 174 2.35 5.43 15.42
C PRO A 174 3.60 6.29 15.52
N ARG A 175 3.78 7.03 16.62
CA ARG A 175 4.96 7.90 16.83
C ARG A 175 5.89 7.32 17.89
N LYS A 176 7.20 7.53 17.75
CA LYS A 176 8.19 7.13 18.76
C LYS A 176 7.79 7.69 20.14
N ASN A 177 7.88 6.83 21.15
CA ASN A 177 7.62 7.15 22.55
C ASN A 177 6.22 7.72 22.85
N ARG A 178 5.23 7.57 21.96
CA ARG A 178 3.83 7.90 22.25
C ARG A 178 3.02 6.63 22.47
N PRO A 179 2.01 6.64 23.36
CA PRO A 179 1.05 5.54 23.44
C PRO A 179 0.33 5.32 22.10
N LEU A 180 -0.06 4.08 21.81
CA LEU A 180 -0.97 3.79 20.70
C LEU A 180 -2.33 4.43 21.00
N SER A 181 -2.94 5.04 19.98
CA SER A 181 -4.30 5.57 20.12
C SER A 181 -5.32 4.43 20.21
N LEU A 182 -6.52 4.73 20.74
CA LEU A 182 -7.62 3.77 20.75
C LEU A 182 -7.96 3.28 19.33
N GLU A 183 -7.93 4.18 18.35
CA GLU A 183 -8.12 3.86 16.94
C GLU A 183 -7.09 2.84 16.42
N MET A 184 -5.81 2.99 16.80
CA MET A 184 -4.77 2.03 16.47
C MET A 184 -5.01 0.68 17.14
N LEU A 185 -5.40 0.66 18.40
CA LEU A 185 -5.68 -0.59 19.13
C LEU A 185 -6.86 -1.34 18.48
N THR A 186 -7.95 -0.65 18.16
CA THR A 186 -9.08 -1.23 17.42
C THR A 186 -8.61 -1.83 16.09
N HIS A 187 -7.69 -1.15 15.39
CA HIS A 187 -7.15 -1.65 14.13
C HIS A 187 -6.21 -2.85 14.28
N VAL A 188 -5.39 -2.87 15.34
CA VAL A 188 -4.58 -4.03 15.72
C VAL A 188 -5.48 -5.25 15.92
N HIS A 189 -6.59 -5.08 16.64
CA HIS A 189 -7.58 -6.15 16.83
C HIS A 189 -8.25 -6.57 15.52
N TYR A 190 -8.56 -5.62 14.63
CA TYR A 190 -9.13 -5.90 13.32
C TYR A 190 -8.18 -6.70 12.42
N ILE A 191 -6.92 -6.26 12.27
CA ILE A 191 -5.88 -6.99 11.54
C ILE A 191 -5.71 -8.38 12.15
N ALA A 192 -5.53 -8.46 13.46
CA ALA A 192 -5.33 -9.73 14.16
C ALA A 192 -6.47 -10.72 13.89
N ALA A 193 -7.72 -10.26 13.96
CA ALA A 193 -8.90 -11.07 13.62
C ALA A 193 -8.91 -11.50 12.14
N LEU A 194 -8.53 -10.61 11.22
CA LEU A 194 -8.48 -10.88 9.78
C LEU A 194 -7.51 -12.02 9.47
N PHE A 195 -6.36 -12.07 10.14
CA PHE A 195 -5.29 -13.04 9.88
C PHE A 195 -5.23 -14.22 10.87
N GLY A 196 -6.19 -14.31 11.80
CA GLY A 196 -6.17 -15.35 12.84
C GLY A 196 -4.95 -15.27 13.77
N LEU A 197 -4.38 -14.08 13.97
CA LEU A 197 -3.21 -13.83 14.81
C LEU A 197 -3.61 -13.30 16.19
N PRO A 198 -2.79 -13.49 17.23
CA PRO A 198 -2.98 -12.82 18.50
C PRO A 198 -2.80 -11.29 18.36
N PRO A 199 -3.73 -10.44 18.85
CA PRO A 199 -3.58 -8.98 18.81
C PRO A 199 -2.26 -8.48 19.41
N LEU A 200 -1.80 -9.14 20.48
CA LEU A 200 -0.54 -8.81 21.14
C LEU A 200 0.68 -8.95 20.21
N ALA A 201 0.68 -9.91 19.26
CA ALA A 201 1.80 -10.10 18.33
C ALA A 201 1.93 -8.89 17.38
N ILE A 202 0.80 -8.42 16.85
CA ILE A 202 0.71 -7.22 16.01
C ILE A 202 1.11 -5.98 16.81
N GLU A 203 0.62 -5.83 18.03
CA GLU A 203 0.93 -4.69 18.90
C GLU A 203 2.43 -4.61 19.22
N LEU A 204 3.04 -5.73 19.64
CA LEU A 204 4.46 -5.80 19.98
C LEU A 204 5.34 -5.45 18.77
N ASN A 205 4.95 -5.89 17.58
CA ASN A 205 5.65 -5.55 16.36
C ASN A 205 5.59 -4.04 16.06
N ILE A 206 4.41 -3.43 16.18
CA ILE A 206 4.25 -1.98 16.03
C ILE A 206 5.11 -1.23 17.05
N ARG A 207 5.16 -1.67 18.32
CA ARG A 207 5.99 -1.06 19.37
C ARG A 207 7.49 -1.20 19.11
N ASP A 208 7.94 -2.36 18.66
CA ASP A 208 9.33 -2.58 18.25
C ASP A 208 9.72 -1.63 17.12
N LEU A 209 8.86 -1.48 16.10
CA LEU A 209 9.04 -0.51 15.02
C LEU A 209 9.17 0.93 15.54
N MET A 210 8.29 1.34 16.47
CA MET A 210 8.31 2.69 17.06
C MET A 210 9.64 2.99 17.78
N SER A 211 10.26 1.97 18.38
CA SER A 211 11.50 2.14 19.15
C SER A 211 12.71 2.47 18.26
N VAL A 212 12.73 1.94 17.03
CA VAL A 212 13.85 2.07 16.09
C VAL A 212 13.62 3.11 14.97
N ALA A 213 12.39 3.59 14.79
CA ALA A 213 12.04 4.57 13.76
C ALA A 213 12.61 5.97 14.04
N ALA A 214 13.21 6.59 13.02
CA ALA A 214 13.82 7.90 13.06
C ALA A 214 12.81 8.97 12.59
N PHE A 215 11.82 9.27 13.43
CA PHE A 215 10.80 10.27 13.08
C PHE A 215 11.37 11.67 12.89
N ARG A 216 10.82 12.42 11.94
CA ARG A 216 11.05 13.86 11.87
C ARG A 216 10.48 14.52 13.15
N PRO A 217 11.18 15.51 13.74
CA PRO A 217 10.61 16.30 14.81
C PRO A 217 9.35 17.03 14.32
N ASP A 218 8.46 17.37 15.25
CA ASP A 218 7.25 18.13 14.94
C ASP A 218 7.66 19.47 14.26
N GLU A 219 7.06 19.80 13.11
CA GLU A 219 7.11 21.18 12.62
C GLU A 219 6.35 22.06 13.63
N PRO A 220 6.90 23.21 14.03
CA PRO A 220 6.35 24.07 15.07
C PRO A 220 4.95 24.60 14.74
#